data_AF-A0A960N0F9-F1
#
_entry.id   AF-A0A960N0F9-F1
#
_cell.length_a   1.000
_cell.length_b   1.000
_cell.length_c   1.000
_cell.angle_alpha   90.00
_cell.angle_beta   90.00
_cell.angle_gamma   90.00
#
_symmetry.space_group_name_H-M   'P 1'
#
loop_
_entity.id
_entity.type
_entity.pdbx_description
1 polymer ?
#
loop_
_entity_poly.entity_id
_entity_poly.type
_entity_poly.pdbx_seq_one_letter_code
_entity_poly.pdbx_strand_id
1 'polypeptide(L)'
;MPIPLEDNFEDIIGKAMRGLHISESELSARTSVDRDTLGRLCRGEFCDENALLKIAPILGLAAQALTISASKAWFPRAVSMEGLAQFNTP
;
A
#
# COMPACT_ATOMS: atom_id res chain seq x y z
N MET A 1 -21.50 -4.03 3.43
CA MET A 1 -20.31 -4.44 2.64
C MET A 1 -19.30 -3.29 2.71
N PRO A 2 -18.05 -3.53 3.14
CA PRO A 2 -17.04 -2.50 3.14
C PRO A 2 -16.76 -2.03 1.71
N ILE A 3 -16.69 -0.72 1.48
CA ILE A 3 -16.28 -0.14 0.20
C ILE A 3 -14.74 -0.16 0.18
N PRO A 4 -14.10 -0.88 -0.75
CA PRO A 4 -12.64 -0.91 -0.82
C PRO A 4 -12.08 0.45 -1.22
N LEU A 5 -10.84 0.73 -0.83
CA LEU A 5 -10.08 1.86 -1.36
C LEU A 5 -9.77 1.61 -2.84
N GLU A 6 -9.76 2.68 -3.63
CA GLU A 6 -9.49 2.64 -5.07
C GLU A 6 -8.00 2.42 -5.36
N ASP A 7 -7.11 3.10 -4.63
CA ASP A 7 -5.67 2.93 -4.73
C ASP A 7 -5.21 1.82 -3.78
N ASN A 8 -4.68 0.74 -4.34
CA ASN A 8 -4.05 -0.32 -3.55
C ASN A 8 -2.58 0.04 -3.25
N PHE A 9 -1.97 -0.69 -2.31
CA PHE A 9 -0.60 -0.41 -1.87
C PHE A 9 0.44 -0.60 -2.99
N GLU A 10 0.22 -1.52 -3.93
CA GLU A 10 1.09 -1.71 -5.09
C GLU A 10 1.09 -0.51 -6.04
N ASP A 11 -0.06 0.17 -6.19
CA ASP A 11 -0.15 1.41 -6.97
C ASP A 11 0.66 2.53 -6.31
N ILE A 12 0.61 2.62 -4.98
CA ILE A 12 1.40 3.58 -4.20
C ILE A 12 2.89 3.33 -4.40
N ILE A 13 3.35 2.08 -4.25
CA ILE A 13 4.75 1.69 -4.47
C ILE A 13 5.17 2.02 -5.92
N GLY A 14 4.38 1.58 -6.91
CA GLY A 14 4.68 1.77 -8.32
C GLY A 14 4.69 3.24 -8.76
N LYS A 15 3.80 4.07 -8.22
CA LYS A 15 3.80 5.53 -8.44
C LYS A 15 5.03 6.19 -7.81
N ALA A 16 5.37 5.84 -6.57
CA ALA A 16 6.55 6.38 -5.88
C ALA A 16 7.86 6.02 -6.59
N MET A 17 8.03 4.75 -6.97
CA MET A 17 9.20 4.28 -7.72
C MET A 17 9.37 5.01 -9.05
N ARG A 18 8.27 5.15 -9.82
CA ARG A 18 8.29 5.90 -11.09
C ARG A 18 8.63 7.37 -10.87
N GLY A 19 8.04 8.03 -9.88
CA GLY A 19 8.31 9.43 -9.57
C GLY A 19 9.76 9.68 -9.14
N LEU A 20 10.36 8.73 -8.42
CA LEU A 20 11.75 8.81 -7.94
C LEU A 20 12.78 8.22 -8.91
N HIS A 21 12.36 7.66 -10.04
CA HIS A 21 13.21 6.97 -11.01
C HIS A 21 14.01 5.79 -10.40
N ILE A 22 13.45 5.12 -9.39
CA ILE A 22 14.07 3.99 -8.69
C ILE A 22 13.58 2.68 -9.29
N SER A 23 14.53 1.82 -9.69
CA SER A 23 14.21 0.46 -10.17
C SER A 23 14.04 -0.55 -9.02
N GLU A 24 13.40 -1.69 -9.27
CA GLU A 24 13.31 -2.78 -8.28
C GLU A 24 14.69 -3.30 -7.85
N SER A 25 15.65 -3.38 -8.78
CA SER A 25 17.06 -3.71 -8.48
C SER A 25 17.65 -2.77 -7.45
N GLU A 26 17.47 -1.49 -7.68
CA GLU A 26 18.06 -0.45 -6.85
C GLU A 26 17.40 -0.43 -5.48
N LEU A 27 16.06 -0.53 -5.43
CA LEU A 27 15.32 -0.58 -4.18
C LEU A 27 15.70 -1.80 -3.34
N SER A 28 15.80 -2.97 -3.97
CA SER A 28 16.28 -4.21 -3.33
C SER A 28 17.70 -4.04 -2.77
N ALA A 29 18.63 -3.50 -3.56
CA ALA A 29 20.01 -3.26 -3.12
C ALA A 29 20.11 -2.27 -1.96
N ARG A 30 19.28 -1.23 -1.94
CA ARG A 30 19.28 -0.19 -0.89
C ARG A 30 18.64 -0.64 0.41
N THR A 31 17.76 -1.64 0.38
CA THR A 31 16.95 -2.07 1.54
C THR A 31 17.30 -3.47 2.03
N SER A 32 18.14 -4.19 1.28
CA SER A 32 18.43 -5.62 1.48
C SER A 32 17.15 -6.47 1.51
N VAL A 33 16.07 -6.01 0.86
CA VAL A 33 14.86 -6.79 0.65
C VAL A 33 15.08 -7.65 -0.60
N ASP A 34 14.77 -8.93 -0.49
CA ASP A 34 14.93 -9.88 -1.58
C ASP A 34 14.10 -9.47 -2.82
N ARG A 35 14.64 -9.72 -4.02
CA ARG A 35 14.00 -9.32 -5.28
C ARG A 35 12.68 -10.04 -5.53
N ASP A 36 12.53 -11.31 -5.13
CA ASP A 36 11.26 -12.02 -5.27
C ASP A 36 10.20 -11.38 -4.35
N THR A 37 10.58 -11.10 -3.09
CA THR A 37 9.70 -10.43 -2.13
C THR A 37 9.25 -9.06 -2.67
N LEU A 38 10.19 -8.25 -3.18
CA LEU A 38 9.87 -6.95 -3.74
C LEU A 38 8.96 -7.05 -4.97
N GLY A 39 9.24 -7.98 -5.89
CA GLY A 39 8.42 -8.21 -7.07
C GLY A 39 6.99 -8.65 -6.71
N ARG A 40 6.82 -9.48 -5.66
CA ARG A 40 5.51 -9.86 -5.13
C ARG A 40 4.74 -8.67 -4.57
N LEU A 41 5.40 -7.82 -3.78
CA LEU A 41 4.80 -6.59 -3.25
C LEU A 41 4.37 -5.63 -4.38
N CYS A 42 5.19 -5.47 -5.43
CA CYS A 42 4.85 -4.67 -6.61
C CYS A 42 3.66 -5.21 -7.42
N ARG A 43 3.26 -6.47 -7.21
CA ARG A 43 2.08 -7.10 -7.83
C ARG A 43 0.84 -7.12 -6.92
N GLY A 44 0.91 -6.47 -5.76
CA GLY A 44 -0.20 -6.44 -4.80
C GLY A 44 -0.26 -7.66 -3.87
N GLU A 45 0.79 -8.49 -3.84
CA GLU A 45 0.86 -9.61 -2.91
C GLU A 45 1.48 -9.16 -1.58
N PHE A 46 0.65 -8.93 -0.56
CA PHE A 46 1.15 -8.61 0.79
C PHE A 46 1.76 -9.85 1.44
N CYS A 47 3.08 -10.05 1.24
CA CYS A 47 3.80 -11.25 1.65
C CYS A 47 4.78 -11.05 2.82
N ASP A 48 5.25 -9.82 3.05
CA ASP A 48 6.17 -9.47 4.14
C ASP A 48 5.94 -8.02 4.60
N GLU A 49 5.45 -7.87 5.83
CA GLU A 49 5.25 -6.57 6.47
C GLU A 49 6.58 -5.84 6.73
N ASN A 50 7.61 -6.57 7.12
CA ASN A 50 8.92 -6.00 7.44
C ASN A 50 9.60 -5.43 6.19
N ALA A 51 9.34 -6.02 5.02
CA ALA A 51 9.77 -5.48 3.74
C ALA A 51 9.13 -4.11 3.46
N LEU A 52 7.83 -3.91 3.72
CA LEU A 52 7.15 -2.62 3.57
C LEU A 52 7.77 -1.54 4.48
N LEU A 53 8.10 -1.90 5.72
CA LEU A 53 8.76 -0.99 6.66
C LEU A 53 10.14 -0.54 6.17
N LYS A 54 10.87 -1.41 5.45
CA LYS A 54 12.20 -1.10 4.91
C LYS A 54 12.15 -0.26 3.63
N ILE A 55 11.22 -0.54 2.72
CA ILE A 55 11.14 0.18 1.43
C ILE A 55 10.50 1.56 1.56
N ALA A 56 9.55 1.74 2.49
CA ALA A 56 8.80 2.98 2.60
C ALA A 56 9.67 4.23 2.80
N PRO A 57 10.68 4.25 3.70
CA PRO A 57 11.57 5.40 3.87
C PRO A 57 12.36 5.75 2.60
N ILE A 58 12.76 4.74 1.81
CA ILE A 58 13.50 4.93 0.56
C ILE A 58 12.62 5.56 -0.52
N LEU A 59 11.32 5.24 -0.49
CA LEU A 59 10.30 5.77 -1.40
C LEU A 59 9.66 7.08 -0.92
N GLY A 60 10.10 7.62 0.23
CA GLY A 60 9.49 8.81 0.83
C GLY A 60 8.05 8.61 1.32
N LEU A 61 7.69 7.37 1.65
CA LEU A 61 6.36 6.97 2.10
C LEU A 61 6.32 6.78 3.62
N ALA A 62 5.15 6.98 4.21
CA ALA A 62 4.92 6.66 5.62
C ALA A 62 4.75 5.14 5.79
N ALA A 63 5.71 4.49 6.46
CA ALA A 63 5.77 3.03 6.60
C ALA A 63 4.50 2.41 7.19
N GLN A 64 4.00 2.95 8.31
CA GLN A 64 2.78 2.44 8.95
C GLN A 64 1.54 2.59 8.06
N ALA A 65 1.40 3.72 7.37
CA ALA A 65 0.27 3.94 6.48
C ALA A 65 0.29 2.97 5.29
N LEU A 66 1.48 2.72 4.72
CA LEU A 66 1.65 1.75 3.65
C LEU A 66 1.30 0.33 4.11
N THR A 67 1.74 -0.06 5.31
CA THR A 67 1.39 -1.36 5.89
C THR A 67 -0.12 -1.51 6.12
N ILE A 68 -0.77 -0.49 6.67
CA ILE A 68 -2.22 -0.48 6.91
C ILE A 68 -3.01 -0.57 5.58
N SER A 69 -2.52 0.11 4.55
CA SER A 69 -3.08 0.02 3.19
C SER A 69 -2.94 -1.41 2.63
N ALA A 70 -1.74 -2.01 2.74
CA ALA A 70 -1.48 -3.37 2.27
C ALA A 70 -2.31 -4.44 2.99
N SER A 71 -2.52 -4.27 4.30
CA SER A 71 -3.35 -5.18 5.11
C SER A 71 -4.85 -4.98 4.91
N LYS A 72 -5.27 -3.96 4.13
CA LYS A 72 -6.68 -3.57 3.92
C LYS A 72 -7.46 -3.41 5.22
N ALA A 73 -6.78 -2.98 6.29
CA ALA A 73 -7.36 -2.93 7.64
C ALA A 73 -8.07 -1.61 7.94
N TRP A 74 -7.77 -0.55 7.19
CA TRP A 74 -8.39 0.75 7.42
C TRP A 74 -9.78 0.85 6.79
N PHE A 75 -10.73 1.34 7.57
CA PHE A 75 -12.05 1.73 7.12
C PHE A 75 -12.46 3.01 7.85
N PRO A 76 -13.24 3.91 7.21
CA PRO A 76 -13.81 5.05 7.90
C PRO A 76 -14.78 4.56 8.99
N ARG A 77 -14.86 5.32 10.08
CA ARG A 77 -15.87 5.06 11.11
C ARG A 77 -17.25 5.19 10.49
N ALA A 78 -18.17 4.29 10.85
CA ALA A 78 -19.56 4.41 10.46
C ALA A 78 -20.12 5.76 10.90
N VAL A 79 -20.74 6.48 9.96
CA VAL A 79 -21.40 7.76 10.21
C VAL A 79 -22.90 7.54 10.06
N SER A 80 -23.67 7.94 11.07
CA SER A 80 -25.13 7.95 11.04
C SER A 80 -25.60 9.37 11.28
N MET A 81 -26.46 9.87 10.39
CA MET A 81 -27.07 11.19 10.48
C MET A 81 -28.56 11.04 10.20
N GLU A 82 -29.38 11.68 11.02
CA GLU A 82 -30.84 11.63 10.86
C GLU A 82 -31.25 12.20 9.49
N GLY A 83 -32.15 11.49 8.80
CA GLY A 83 -32.58 11.86 7.46
C GLY A 83 -31.60 11.51 6.32
N LEU A 84 -30.44 10.90 6.61
CA LEU A 84 -29.49 10.43 5.58
C LEU A 84 -29.34 8.90 5.60
N ALA A 85 -29.40 8.29 4.41
CA ALA A 85 -29.12 6.86 4.21
C ALA A 85 -27.98 6.66 3.20
N GLN A 86 -27.04 5.77 3.51
CA GLN A 86 -25.92 5.40 2.64
C GLN A 86 -26.31 4.19 1.77
N PHE A 87 -26.07 4.29 0.47
CA PHE A 87 -26.24 3.20 -0.50
C PHE A 87 -24.94 3.01 -1.29
N ASN A 88 -24.58 1.76 -1.58
CA ASN A 88 -23.49 1.42 -2.47
C ASN A 88 -23.97 0.43 -3.54
N THR A 89 -23.28 0.40 -4.68
CA THR A 89 -23.53 -0.62 -5.70
C THR A 89 -22.98 -1.98 -5.25
N PRO A 90 -23.59 -3.10 -5.64
CA PRO A 90 -23.10 -4.45 -5.34
C PRO A 90 -21.66 -4.68 -5.82
#